data_AF-A0A258XR73-F1
#
_entry.id   AF-A0A258XR73-F1
#
_cell.length_a   1.000
_cell.length_b   1.000
_cell.length_c   1.000
_cell.angle_alpha   90.00
_cell.angle_beta   90.00
_cell.angle_gamma   90.00
#
_symmetry.space_group_name_H-M   'P 1'
#
loop_
_entity.id
_entity.type
_entity.pdbx_description
1 polymer ?
#
loop_
_entity_poly.entity_id
_entity_poly.type
_entity_poly.pdbx_seq_one_letter_code
_entity_poly.pdbx_strand_id
1 'polypeptide(L)' 'MSRAMNLNLPEATVRSRCEAAGVSISALEVLPSGGSRLVCTREEGADEMRIKLRTSIIDGKVARFAFQRAQNSQYN' A
#
# COMPACT_ATOMS: atom_id res chain seq x y z
N MET A 1 -4.57 14.26 3.41
CA MET A 1 -3.39 13.72 2.67
C MET A 1 -3.87 12.55 1.82
N SER A 2 -3.14 12.06 0.81
CA SER A 2 -3.64 10.90 0.02
C SER A 2 -3.82 9.65 0.90
N ARG A 3 -4.81 8.79 0.62
CA ARG A 3 -4.91 7.45 1.23
C ARG A 3 -3.93 6.42 0.65
N ALA A 4 -3.20 6.78 -0.41
CA ALA A 4 -2.31 5.88 -1.13
C ALA A 4 -0.82 6.21 -0.95
N MET A 5 0.02 5.17 -0.92
CA MET A 5 1.48 5.27 -0.94
C MET A 5 2.09 4.11 -1.75
N ASN A 6 3.27 4.33 -2.32
CA ASN A 6 4.03 3.30 -3.02
C ASN A 6 5.20 2.87 -2.13
N LEU A 7 5.43 1.56 -2.04
CA LEU A 7 6.38 0.97 -1.12
C LEU A 7 7.30 0.00 -1.86
N ASN A 8 8.60 0.05 -1.57
CA ASN A 8 9.58 -0.93 -2.03
C ASN A 8 9.56 -2.17 -1.13
N LEU A 9 8.36 -2.71 -0.88
CA LEU A 9 8.12 -3.90 -0.07
C LEU A 9 7.19 -4.87 -0.80
N PRO A 10 7.41 -6.20 -0.65
CA PRO A 10 6.49 -7.21 -1.14
C PRO A 10 5.11 -7.09 -0.49
N GLU A 11 4.08 -7.49 -1.24
CA GLU A 11 2.68 -7.39 -0.82
C GLU A 11 2.44 -8.02 0.57
N ALA A 12 2.92 -9.25 0.76
CA ALA A 12 2.75 -9.99 2.02
C ALA A 12 3.36 -9.25 3.23
N THR A 13 4.50 -8.59 3.03
CA THR A 13 5.16 -7.79 4.07
C THR A 13 4.35 -6.53 4.37
N VAL A 14 3.81 -5.86 3.36
CA VAL A 14 2.97 -4.67 3.58
C VAL A 14 1.70 -5.05 4.34
N ARG A 15 1.07 -6.16 3.95
CA ARG A 15 -0.14 -6.68 4.61
C ARG A 15 0.10 -6.94 6.10
N SER A 16 1.14 -7.70 6.45
CA SER A 16 1.44 -8.01 7.86
C SER A 16 1.77 -6.75 8.67
N ARG A 17 2.38 -5.73 8.06
CA ARG A 17 2.66 -4.44 8.73
C ARG A 17 1.40 -3.64 8.99
N CYS A 18 0.44 -3.64 8.05
CA CYS A 18 -0.86 -3.01 8.24
C CYS A 18 -1.69 -3.73 9.31
N GLU A 19 -1.73 -5.06 9.28
CA GLU A 19 -2.40 -5.88 10.31
C GLU A 19 -1.82 -5.61 11.70
N ALA A 20 -0.49 -5.61 11.83
CA ALA A 20 0.19 -5.30 13.10
C ALA A 20 -0.05 -3.85 13.58
N ALA A 21 -0.40 -2.94 12.67
CA ALA A 21 -0.74 -1.56 12.98
C ALA A 21 -2.25 -1.33 13.21
N GLY A 22 -3.10 -2.33 12.96
CA GLY A 22 -4.56 -2.15 12.99
C GLY A 22 -5.08 -1.24 11.87
N VAL A 23 -4.33 -1.09 10.76
CA VAL A 23 -4.70 -0.21 9.65
C VAL A 23 -5.45 -0.98 8.57
N SER A 24 -6.71 -0.62 8.33
CA SER A 24 -7.54 -1.22 7.28
C SER A 24 -7.05 -0.85 5.87
N ILE A 25 -6.99 -1.86 5.01
CA ILE A 25 -6.55 -1.76 3.62
C ILE A 25 -7.78 -1.68 2.71
N SER A 26 -7.80 -0.73 1.79
CA SER A 26 -8.80 -0.67 0.72
C SER A 26 -8.34 -1.40 -0.54
N ALA A 27 -7.05 -1.28 -0.87
CA ALA A 27 -6.43 -2.02 -1.97
C ALA A 27 -4.94 -2.21 -1.70
N LEU A 28 -4.41 -3.33 -2.17
CA LEU A 28 -2.99 -3.62 -2.14
C LEU A 28 -2.61 -4.27 -3.48
N GLU A 29 -1.70 -3.63 -4.20
CA GLU A 29 -1.38 -3.96 -5.59
C GLU A 29 0.13 -4.11 -5.77
N VAL A 30 0.59 -5.15 -6.45
CA VAL A 30 2.00 -5.25 -6.87
C VAL A 30 2.34 -4.24 -7.97
N LEU A 31 3.53 -3.65 -7.91
CA LEU A 31 4.00 -2.67 -8.89
C LEU A 31 4.88 -3.34 -9.97
N PRO A 32 4.84 -2.87 -11.24
CA PRO A 32 5.70 -3.39 -12.31
C PRO A 32 7.20 -3.27 -12.01
N SER A 33 7.60 -2.22 -11.29
CA SER A 33 8.98 -1.98 -10.86
C SER A 33 9.43 -2.87 -9.70
N GLY A 34 8.55 -3.73 -9.18
CA GLY A 34 8.71 -4.34 -7.86
C GLY A 34 8.19 -3.44 -6.74
N GLY A 35 7.90 -4.07 -5.61
CA GLY A 35 7.21 -3.42 -4.49
C GLY A 35 5.68 -3.44 -4.64
N SER A 36 5.01 -2.62 -3.83
CA SER A 36 3.55 -2.61 -3.72
C SER A 36 2.99 -1.21 -3.56
N ARG A 37 1.79 -0.97 -4.09
CA ARG A 37 0.96 0.18 -3.79
C ARG A 37 -0.02 -0.17 -2.70
N LEU A 38 0.10 0.51 -1.57
CA LEU A 38 -0.85 0.42 -0.45
C LEU A 38 -1.86 1.55 -0.60
N VAL A 39 -3.15 1.20 -0.55
CA VAL A 39 -4.26 2.14 -0.41
C VAL A 39 -4.98 1.80 0.89
N CYS A 40 -4.87 2.67 1.89
CA CYS A 40 -5.60 2.51 3.15
C CYS A 40 -7.07 2.91 2.97
N THR A 41 -7.94 2.38 3.83
CA THR A 41 -9.37 2.76 3.84
C THR A 41 -9.57 4.22 4.26
N ARG A 42 -8.76 4.71 5.21
CA ARG A 42 -8.80 6.08 5.71
C ARG A 42 -7.46 6.80 5.59
N GLU A 43 -7.50 8.13 5.58
CA GLU A 43 -6.30 8.96 5.47
C GLU A 43 -5.41 8.85 6.71
N GLU A 44 -5.98 8.76 7.91
CA GLU A 44 -5.23 8.68 9.16
C GLU A 44 -4.38 7.40 9.21
N GLY A 45 -4.94 6.28 8.75
CA GLY A 45 -4.19 5.02 8.61
C GLY A 45 -3.08 5.11 7.56
N ALA A 46 -3.28 5.89 6.49
CA ALA A 46 -2.20 6.14 5.53
C ALA A 46 -1.08 7.02 6.15
N ASP A 47 -1.44 7.99 6.99
CA ASP A 47 -0.45 8.84 7.66
C ASP A 47 0.37 8.04 8.69
N GLU A 48 -0.27 7.15 9.44
CA GLU A 48 0.43 6.22 10.33
C GLU A 48 1.39 5.32 9.56
N MET A 49 0.94 4.71 8.46
CA MET A 49 1.77 3.80 7.67
C MET A 49 2.92 4.53 6.96
N ARG A 50 2.77 5.81 6.61
CA ARG A 50 3.88 6.63 6.10
C ARG A 50 5.00 6.80 7.12
N ILE A 51 4.65 6.94 8.40
CA ILE A 51 5.65 7.05 9.47
C ILE A 51 6.34 5.69 9.65
N LYS A 52 5.56 4.61 9.79
CA LYS A 52 6.09 3.26 10.06
C LYS A 52 6.93 2.69 8.91
N LEU A 53 6.57 3.00 7.67
CA LEU A 53 7.22 2.47 6.47
C LEU A 53 8.07 3.51 5.74
N ARG A 54 8.43 4.61 6.41
CA ARG A 54 9.13 5.75 5.81
C ARG A 54 10.36 5.35 4.99
N THR A 55 11.16 4.42 5.49
CA THR A 55 12.40 3.95 4.83
C THR A 55 12.14 3.10 3.59
N SER A 56 10.89 2.71 3.36
CA SER A 56 10.46 1.87 2.25
C SER A 56 9.58 2.64 1.25
N ILE A 57 9.33 3.93 1.44
CA ILE A 57 8.53 4.71 0.51
C ILE A 57 9.28 4.88 -0.81
N ILE A 58 8.57 4.68 -1.92
CA ILE A 58 9.05 5.04 -3.25
C ILE A 58 8.58 6.45 -3.54
N ASP A 59 9.53 7.38 -3.59
CA ASP A 59 9.27 8.77 -3.96
C ASP A 59 9.08 8.93 -5.48
N GLY A 60 8.30 9.94 -5.87
CA GLY A 60 8.10 10.31 -7.27
C GLY A 60 7.02 9.48 -8.00
N LYS A 61 7.09 9.51 -9.34
CA LYS A 61 6.10 8.85 -10.21
C LYS A 61 6.41 7.36 -10.32
N VAL A 62 5.40 6.53 -10.06
CA VAL A 62 5.52 5.07 -10.20
C VAL A 62 4.56 4.56 -11.28
N ALA A 63 5.07 3.73 -12.18
CA ALA A 63 4.28 3.06 -13.20
C ALA A 63 3.31 2.06 -12.54
N ARG A 64 2.15 1.85 -13.17
CA ARG A 64 1.12 0.90 -12.71
C ARG A 64 0.65 0.08 -13.90
N PHE A 65 0.18 -1.13 -13.64
CA PHE A 65 -0.49 -1.92 -14.67
C PHE A 65 -1.81 -1.22 -15.04
N ALA A 66 -2.05 -0.99 -16.34
CA ALA A 66 -3.22 -0.26 -16.81
C ALA A 66 -4.55 -0.96 -16.46
N PHE A 67 -4.53 -2.30 -16.35
CA PHE A 67 -5.70 -3.13 -16.05
C PHE A 67 -5.38 -4.16 -14.96
N GLN A 68 -4.82 -3.71 -13.84
CA GLN A 68 -4.72 -4.58 -12.66
C GLN A 68 -6.13 -4.84 -12.15
N ARG A 69 -6.66 -6.04 -12.39
CA ARG A 69 -7.89 -6.46 -11.72
C ARG A 69 -7.58 -6.40 -10.23
N ALA A 70 -8.34 -5.62 -9.48
CA ALA A 70 -8.30 -5.69 -8.02
C ALA A 70 -8.64 -7.14 -7.66
N GLN A 71 -7.62 -7.96 -7.39
CA GLN A 71 -7.82 -9.38 -7.08
C GLN A 71 -8.52 -9.57 -5.73
N ASN A 72 -8.76 -8.50 -4.98
CA ASN A 72 -9.12 -8.60 -3.58
C ASN A 72 -10.49 -8.00 -3.31
N SER A 73 -11.50 -8.84 -3.56
CA SER A 73 -12.82 -8.75 -2.92
C SER A 73 -12.78 -9.22 -1.45
N GLN A 74 -11.60 -9.25 -0.82
CA GLN A 74 -11.34 -9.82 0.52
C GLN A 74 -11.02 -8.78 1.60
N TYR A 75 -10.98 -7.49 1.26
CA TYR A 75 -10.66 -6.45 2.24
C TYR A 75 -11.94 -5.86 2.84
N ASN A 76 -12.36 -6.44 3.98
CA ASN A 76 -13.35 -5.88 4.90
C ASN A 76 -12.63 -5.36 6.14
#